data_AF-A0A8H4BPJ9-F1
#
_entry.id   AF-A0A8H4BPJ9-F1
#
_cell.length_a   1.000
_cell.length_b   1.000
_cell.length_c   1.000
_cell.angle_alpha   90.00
_cell.angle_beta   90.00
_cell.angle_gamma   90.00
#
_symmetry.space_group_name_H-M   'P 1'
#
loop_
_entity.id
_entity.type
_entity.pdbx_description
1 polymer ?
#
loop_
_entity_poly.entity_id
_entity_poly.type
_entity_poly.pdbx_seq_one_letter_code
_entity_poly.pdbx_strand_id
1 'polypeptide(L)'
;MLKSALFTTLVASIASMANAADLSGSARITPQDYYGLPASALANNPPACGMPYNQLNLARITAVANMNTGSTCNLCLKVVNSANPSKFIYVLAVDLGGSGLDLSIPSFEYLFGQRYDASPASWTTVASSYCEGIYTPGKVNTNQGISGGSSPATTTTKKTTTTTKSATKTTTKAATKTTTKAITKSKTTKSKITKSKTTKTKKSKATKTKKSKTTKTHTTKTKKTHTTKTKKTHTKGPWWKTTKKAHTKKTKNTRSHRSHGDQKRRQHY
;
A
#
# COMPACT_ATOMS: atom_id res chain seq x y z
N MET A 1 33.82 61.68 14.72
CA MET A 1 34.58 60.44 14.45
C MET A 1 33.61 59.26 14.46
N LEU A 2 33.69 58.43 13.41
CA LEU A 2 32.84 57.30 13.07
C LEU A 2 32.84 56.19 14.16
N LYS A 3 31.74 55.43 14.25
CA LYS A 3 31.70 53.99 13.90
C LYS A 3 30.31 53.38 14.22
N SER A 4 29.45 53.30 13.20
CA SER A 4 28.28 52.41 13.21
C SER A 4 28.74 50.99 12.87
N ALA A 5 28.54 50.05 13.79
CA ALA A 5 28.73 48.63 13.55
C ALA A 5 27.41 48.00 13.09
N LEU A 6 27.33 47.69 11.79
CA LEU A 6 26.28 46.86 11.19
C LEU A 6 26.54 45.39 11.55
N PHE A 7 25.69 44.83 12.40
CA PHE A 7 25.65 43.38 12.65
C PHE A 7 24.81 42.70 11.57
N THR A 8 25.48 42.10 10.59
CA THR A 8 24.89 41.28 9.54
C THR A 8 24.66 39.87 10.07
N THR A 9 23.48 39.59 10.63
CA THR A 9 23.10 38.24 11.07
C THR A 9 22.68 37.40 9.86
N LEU A 10 23.62 36.63 9.32
CA LEU A 10 23.37 35.64 8.28
C LEU A 10 22.56 34.47 8.87
N VAL A 11 21.24 34.47 8.63
CA VAL A 11 20.38 33.33 8.98
C VAL A 11 20.65 32.21 7.97
N ALA A 12 21.58 31.32 8.29
CA ALA A 12 21.76 30.07 7.58
C ALA A 12 20.54 29.17 7.85
N SER A 13 19.57 29.20 6.93
CA SER A 13 18.47 28.23 6.91
C SER A 13 19.05 26.87 6.56
N ILE A 14 19.30 26.05 7.58
CA ILE A 14 19.61 24.64 7.42
C ILE A 14 18.32 23.98 6.96
N ALA A 15 18.14 23.90 5.63
CA ALA A 15 17.16 23.02 5.04
C ALA A 15 17.57 21.59 5.40
N SER A 16 17.02 21.07 6.48
CA SER A 16 17.10 19.66 6.84
C SER A 16 16.54 18.88 5.66
N MET A 17 17.42 18.38 4.80
CA MET A 17 17.08 17.36 3.82
C MET A 17 16.74 16.11 4.62
N ALA A 18 15.49 16.04 5.10
CA ALA A 18 14.93 14.79 5.55
C ALA A 18 15.04 13.87 4.33
N ASN A 19 15.98 12.92 4.39
CA ASN A 19 16.04 11.83 3.44
C ASN A 19 14.70 11.12 3.57
N ALA A 20 13.75 11.49 2.72
CA ALA A 20 12.51 10.76 2.58
C ALA A 20 12.94 9.35 2.23
N ALA A 21 12.59 8.40 3.10
CA ALA A 21 12.92 7.01 2.84
C ALA A 21 12.27 6.64 1.51
N ASP A 22 13.09 6.32 0.51
CA ASP A 22 12.62 6.00 -0.83
C ASP A 22 12.54 4.48 -0.95
N LEU A 23 11.34 3.97 -1.21
CA LEU A 23 11.10 2.59 -1.60
C LEU A 23 11.10 2.51 -3.12
N SER A 24 12.25 2.15 -3.69
CA SER A 24 12.38 1.79 -5.10
C SER A 24 12.99 0.40 -5.25
N GLY A 25 12.65 -0.30 -6.34
CA GLY A 25 13.14 -1.64 -6.57
C GLY A 25 12.57 -2.31 -7.81
N SER A 26 13.09 -3.50 -8.11
CA SER A 26 12.61 -4.36 -9.19
C SER A 26 12.77 -5.82 -8.77
N ALA A 27 11.71 -6.61 -8.91
CA ALA A 27 11.68 -8.02 -8.51
C ALA A 27 10.52 -8.76 -9.20
N ARG A 28 10.43 -10.08 -8.99
CA ARG A 28 9.18 -10.80 -9.21
C ARG A 28 8.31 -10.64 -7.98
N ILE A 29 7.19 -9.96 -8.13
CA ILE A 29 6.26 -9.66 -7.03
C ILE A 29 5.12 -10.69 -7.01
N THR A 30 4.55 -10.92 -5.84
CA THR A 30 3.55 -11.95 -5.58
C THR A 30 2.17 -11.34 -5.30
N PRO A 31 1.07 -12.06 -5.61
CA PRO A 31 -0.27 -11.65 -5.20
C PRO A 31 -0.55 -12.03 -3.74
N GLN A 32 -1.28 -11.19 -3.02
CA GLN A 32 -1.73 -11.43 -1.64
C GLN A 32 -3.23 -11.18 -1.48
N ASP A 33 -3.91 -12.13 -0.82
CA ASP A 33 -5.36 -12.05 -0.57
C ASP A 33 -5.68 -11.26 0.71
N TYR A 34 -5.76 -9.94 0.58
CA TYR A 34 -6.24 -9.09 1.69
C TYR A 34 -7.77 -9.15 1.87
N TYR A 35 -8.54 -9.58 0.87
CA TYR A 35 -10.00 -9.66 0.96
C TYR A 35 -10.46 -10.91 1.71
N GLY A 36 -9.71 -11.99 1.62
CA GLY A 36 -9.94 -13.23 2.37
C GLY A 36 -9.67 -13.12 3.87
N LEU A 37 -9.22 -11.97 4.37
CA LEU A 37 -9.03 -11.75 5.79
C LEU A 37 -10.37 -11.84 6.53
N PRO A 38 -10.46 -12.61 7.64
CA PRO A 38 -11.68 -12.70 8.42
C PRO A 38 -12.00 -11.34 9.07
N ALA A 39 -13.28 -11.08 9.33
CA ALA A 39 -13.74 -9.81 9.90
C ALA A 39 -13.01 -9.43 11.22
N SER A 40 -12.63 -10.42 12.02
CA SER A 40 -11.84 -10.23 13.24
C SER A 40 -10.41 -9.72 12.96
N ALA A 41 -9.75 -10.22 11.92
CA ALA A 41 -8.43 -9.74 11.49
C ALA A 41 -8.51 -8.33 10.92
N LEU A 42 -9.59 -8.02 10.17
CA LEU A 42 -9.78 -6.69 9.59
C LEU A 42 -9.82 -5.57 10.64
N ALA A 43 -10.33 -5.86 11.84
CA ALA A 43 -10.45 -4.89 12.93
C ALA A 43 -9.28 -4.95 13.94
N ASN A 44 -8.78 -6.15 14.26
CA ASN A 44 -7.91 -6.36 15.42
C ASN A 44 -6.47 -6.75 15.09
N ASN A 45 -6.17 -7.06 13.82
CA ASN A 45 -4.83 -7.45 13.40
C ASN A 45 -4.35 -6.49 12.32
N PRO A 46 -3.87 -5.28 12.69
CA PRO A 46 -3.38 -4.34 11.69
C PRO A 46 -2.12 -4.91 11.01
N PRO A 47 -1.85 -4.49 9.76
CA PRO A 47 -0.58 -4.77 9.11
C PRO A 47 0.56 -4.08 9.88
N ALA A 48 1.81 -4.34 9.50
CA ALA A 48 3.00 -3.83 10.18
C ALA A 48 3.02 -2.30 10.39
N CYS A 49 2.34 -1.53 9.53
CA CYS A 49 2.22 -0.07 9.67
C CYS A 49 1.11 0.41 10.63
N GLY A 50 0.40 -0.51 11.29
CA GLY A 50 -0.55 -0.19 12.37
C GLY A 50 -1.92 0.33 11.92
N MET A 51 -2.19 0.47 10.62
CA MET A 51 -3.48 0.92 10.10
C MET A 51 -4.49 -0.22 10.02
N PRO A 52 -5.65 -0.16 10.70
CA PRO A 52 -6.65 -1.23 10.61
C PRO A 52 -7.08 -1.49 9.15
N TYR A 53 -7.13 -2.76 8.74
CA TYR A 53 -7.49 -3.11 7.36
C TYR A 53 -8.87 -2.62 6.95
N ASN A 54 -9.83 -2.52 7.88
CA ASN A 54 -11.15 -1.96 7.59
C ASN A 54 -11.12 -0.46 7.22
N GLN A 55 -10.02 0.26 7.48
CA GLN A 55 -9.80 1.66 7.07
C GLN A 55 -9.01 1.77 5.75
N LEU A 56 -8.63 0.64 5.16
CA LEU A 56 -7.85 0.54 3.93
C LEU A 56 -8.74 0.11 2.74
N ASN A 57 -8.43 0.62 1.55
CA ASN A 57 -8.88 0.04 0.29
C ASN A 57 -7.99 -1.18 -0.01
N LEU A 58 -8.50 -2.37 0.29
CA LEU A 58 -7.75 -3.63 0.22
C LEU A 58 -7.33 -3.99 -1.20
N ALA A 59 -7.97 -3.41 -2.23
CA ALA A 59 -7.57 -3.56 -3.63
C ALA A 59 -6.37 -2.70 -4.03
N ARG A 60 -5.87 -1.80 -3.16
CA ARG A 60 -4.79 -0.86 -3.48
C ARG A 60 -3.70 -0.78 -2.40
N ILE A 61 -3.47 -1.87 -1.68
CA ILE A 61 -2.38 -1.99 -0.71
C ILE A 61 -1.36 -3.05 -1.13
N THR A 62 -0.18 -2.97 -0.52
CA THR A 62 0.91 -3.94 -0.69
C THR A 62 1.68 -4.14 0.60
N ALA A 63 2.23 -5.34 0.80
CA ALA A 63 3.38 -5.53 1.67
C ALA A 63 4.68 -5.28 0.90
N VAL A 64 5.73 -4.90 1.61
CA VAL A 64 7.06 -4.64 1.05
C VAL A 64 8.10 -5.45 1.80
N ALA A 65 9.00 -6.12 1.07
CA ALA A 65 10.06 -6.91 1.67
C ALA A 65 11.11 -6.00 2.31
N ASN A 66 11.58 -6.37 3.52
CA ASN A 66 12.60 -5.63 4.26
C ASN A 66 12.26 -4.14 4.49
N MET A 67 10.98 -3.81 4.56
CA MET A 67 10.48 -2.47 4.81
C MET A 67 10.92 -1.95 6.20
N ASN A 68 11.40 -0.71 6.28
CA ASN A 68 11.63 -0.05 7.57
C ASN A 68 10.32 0.60 8.04
N THR A 69 9.56 -0.11 8.86
CA THR A 69 8.24 0.34 9.34
C THR A 69 8.25 1.71 10.03
N GLY A 70 9.38 2.17 10.57
CA GLY A 70 9.50 3.50 11.19
C GLY A 70 9.58 4.67 10.19
N SER A 71 9.88 4.41 8.91
CA SER A 71 10.12 5.48 7.92
C SER A 71 9.46 5.27 6.56
N THR A 72 9.13 4.03 6.20
CA THR A 72 8.59 3.70 4.88
C THR A 72 7.11 3.28 4.89
N CYS A 73 6.48 3.29 6.06
CA CYS A 73 5.04 3.12 6.17
C CYS A 73 4.29 4.27 5.50
N ASN A 74 3.15 3.95 4.88
CA ASN A 74 2.26 4.92 4.21
C ASN A 74 2.89 5.61 2.98
N LEU A 75 4.00 5.09 2.48
CA LEU A 75 4.55 5.56 1.21
C LEU A 75 3.66 5.08 0.06
N CYS A 76 3.37 6.00 -0.85
CA CYS A 76 2.67 5.69 -2.08
C CYS A 76 3.66 5.19 -3.12
N LEU A 77 3.41 4.01 -3.68
CA LEU A 77 4.27 3.39 -4.67
C LEU A 77 3.59 3.39 -6.03
N LYS A 78 4.33 3.76 -7.07
CA LYS A 78 3.95 3.46 -8.46
C LYS A 78 4.56 2.12 -8.84
N VAL A 79 3.73 1.10 -8.99
CA VAL A 79 4.14 -0.25 -9.41
C VAL A 79 3.90 -0.38 -10.90
N VAL A 80 4.94 -0.75 -11.63
CA VAL A 80 4.97 -0.82 -13.10
C VAL A 80 5.20 -2.26 -13.52
N ASN A 81 4.40 -2.76 -14.46
CA ASN A 81 4.63 -4.06 -15.07
C ASN A 81 5.90 -4.01 -15.93
N SER A 82 6.94 -4.77 -15.58
CA SER A 82 8.22 -4.72 -16.31
C SER A 82 8.10 -5.23 -17.76
N ALA A 83 7.13 -6.09 -18.05
CA ALA A 83 6.87 -6.57 -19.41
C ALA A 83 6.03 -5.58 -20.23
N ASN A 84 5.29 -4.67 -19.58
CA ASN A 84 4.52 -3.63 -20.25
C ASN A 84 4.50 -2.34 -19.40
N PRO A 85 5.47 -1.44 -19.58
CA PRO A 85 5.61 -0.23 -18.77
C PRO A 85 4.43 0.75 -18.87
N SER A 86 3.56 0.61 -19.89
CA SER A 86 2.32 1.39 -19.98
C SER A 86 1.26 0.95 -18.95
N LYS A 87 1.39 -0.25 -18.38
CA LYS A 87 0.55 -0.74 -17.30
C LYS A 87 1.21 -0.46 -15.96
N PHE A 88 0.56 0.37 -15.15
CA PHE A 88 1.01 0.70 -13.80
C PHE A 88 -0.18 0.93 -12.88
N ILE A 89 0.07 0.84 -11.58
CA ILE A 89 -0.91 1.10 -10.52
C ILE A 89 -0.26 1.82 -9.34
N TYR A 90 -1.03 2.63 -8.64
CA TYR A 90 -0.60 3.28 -7.40
C TYR A 90 -1.18 2.55 -6.19
N VAL A 91 -0.30 2.15 -5.27
CA VAL A 91 -0.65 1.39 -4.06
C VAL A 91 0.04 1.95 -2.82
N LEU A 92 -0.56 1.71 -1.65
CA LEU A 92 0.00 2.12 -0.37
C LEU A 92 0.83 0.98 0.23
N ALA A 93 2.05 1.26 0.66
CA ALA A 93 2.87 0.35 1.44
C ALA A 93 2.36 0.31 2.89
N VAL A 94 1.75 -0.81 3.29
CA VAL A 94 1.08 -0.93 4.60
C VAL A 94 1.63 -2.04 5.48
N ASP A 95 2.36 -3.00 4.91
CA ASP A 95 2.75 -4.22 5.61
C ASP A 95 4.18 -4.66 5.27
N LEU A 96 4.77 -5.50 6.12
CA LEU A 96 6.08 -6.11 5.92
C LEU A 96 5.89 -7.56 5.43
N GLY A 97 6.39 -7.88 4.23
CA GLY A 97 6.21 -9.22 3.67
C GLY A 97 6.72 -9.39 2.25
N GLY A 98 6.68 -10.63 1.76
CA GLY A 98 6.95 -10.98 0.37
C GLY A 98 8.43 -11.07 -0.04
N SER A 99 8.64 -11.26 -1.34
CA SER A 99 9.97 -11.28 -2.00
C SER A 99 10.11 -10.09 -2.96
N GLY A 100 9.90 -8.89 -2.42
CA GLY A 100 9.81 -7.64 -3.15
C GLY A 100 8.55 -6.90 -2.74
N LEU A 101 7.45 -7.16 -3.44
CA LEU A 101 6.11 -6.71 -3.06
C LEU A 101 5.16 -7.91 -2.98
N ASP A 102 4.26 -7.88 -1.99
CA ASP A 102 3.05 -8.70 -1.96
C ASP A 102 1.86 -7.80 -2.27
N LEU A 103 1.50 -7.74 -3.54
CA LEU A 103 0.49 -6.83 -4.07
C LEU A 103 -0.90 -7.43 -3.87
N SER A 104 -1.89 -6.62 -3.47
CA SER A 104 -3.27 -7.10 -3.40
C SER A 104 -3.72 -7.78 -4.71
N ILE A 105 -4.41 -8.91 -4.60
CA ILE A 105 -4.86 -9.68 -5.77
C ILE A 105 -5.57 -8.83 -6.82
N PRO A 106 -6.51 -7.92 -6.49
CA PRO A 106 -7.14 -7.08 -7.50
C PRO A 106 -6.15 -6.18 -8.25
N SER A 107 -5.23 -5.51 -7.53
CA SER A 107 -4.15 -4.72 -8.15
C SER A 107 -3.26 -5.56 -9.04
N PHE A 108 -2.94 -6.78 -8.60
CA PHE A 108 -2.10 -7.71 -9.32
C PHE A 108 -2.75 -8.21 -10.62
N GLU A 109 -4.03 -8.57 -10.56
CA GLU A 109 -4.85 -8.95 -11.71
C GLU A 109 -4.96 -7.81 -12.73
N TYR A 110 -5.17 -6.58 -12.25
CA TYR A 110 -5.17 -5.39 -13.11
C TYR A 110 -3.83 -5.21 -13.84
N LEU A 111 -2.71 -5.38 -13.13
CA LEU A 111 -1.38 -5.11 -13.65
C LEU A 111 -0.90 -6.19 -14.64
N PHE A 112 -1.18 -7.46 -14.35
CA PHE A 112 -0.63 -8.61 -15.10
C PHE A 112 -1.66 -9.42 -15.89
N GLY A 113 -2.96 -9.24 -15.63
CA GLY A 113 -4.02 -10.05 -16.23
C GLY A 113 -4.10 -11.49 -15.68
N GLN A 114 -3.53 -11.74 -14.50
CA GLN A 114 -3.52 -13.05 -13.82
C GLN A 114 -3.40 -12.85 -12.30
N ARG A 115 -3.67 -13.90 -11.50
CA ARG A 115 -3.87 -13.80 -10.03
C ARG A 115 -2.95 -14.65 -9.16
N TYR A 116 -2.05 -15.45 -9.73
CA TYR A 116 -1.39 -16.54 -9.01
C TYR A 116 0.13 -16.53 -9.13
N ASP A 117 0.64 -16.27 -10.33
CA ASP A 117 2.05 -16.47 -10.64
C ASP A 117 2.84 -15.21 -10.38
N ALA A 118 3.91 -15.29 -9.59
CA ALA A 118 4.79 -14.17 -9.35
C ALA A 118 5.24 -13.52 -10.68
N SER A 119 5.16 -12.20 -10.81
CA SER A 119 5.37 -11.49 -12.08
C SER A 119 6.38 -10.36 -11.95
N PRO A 120 7.19 -10.09 -12.99
CA PRO A 120 8.24 -9.06 -12.91
C PRO A 120 7.62 -7.65 -12.86
N ALA A 121 8.05 -6.88 -11.87
CA ALA A 121 7.63 -5.49 -11.67
C ALA A 121 8.78 -4.63 -11.19
N SER A 122 8.66 -3.33 -11.44
CA SER A 122 9.47 -2.30 -10.80
C SER A 122 8.59 -1.32 -10.05
N TRP A 123 9.09 -0.73 -8.97
CA TRP A 123 8.36 0.27 -8.21
C TRP A 123 9.26 1.41 -7.77
N THR A 124 8.63 2.54 -7.49
CA THR A 124 9.26 3.74 -6.95
C THR A 124 8.26 4.47 -6.06
N THR A 125 8.76 5.17 -5.04
CA THR A 125 7.93 6.09 -4.26
C THR A 125 7.45 7.22 -5.15
N VAL A 126 6.20 7.64 -4.94
CA VAL A 126 5.59 8.81 -5.57
C VAL A 126 4.88 9.64 -4.50
N ALA A 127 4.39 10.83 -4.89
CA ALA A 127 3.65 11.70 -3.99
C ALA A 127 2.42 10.98 -3.39
N SER A 128 2.10 11.29 -2.14
CA SER A 128 0.95 10.69 -1.44
C SER A 128 -0.40 10.95 -2.11
N SER A 129 -0.52 12.03 -2.91
CA SER A 129 -1.74 12.37 -3.66
C SER A 129 -2.17 11.28 -4.65
N TYR A 130 -1.26 10.45 -5.15
CA TYR A 130 -1.61 9.32 -6.02
C TYR A 130 -2.31 8.17 -5.26
N CYS A 131 -2.20 8.17 -3.93
CA CYS A 131 -2.79 7.19 -3.01
C CYS A 131 -3.93 7.77 -2.16
N GLU A 132 -4.45 8.94 -2.53
CA GLU A 132 -5.60 9.53 -1.85
C GLU A 132 -6.81 8.56 -1.87
N GLY A 133 -7.50 8.46 -0.74
CA GLY A 133 -8.65 7.56 -0.56
C GLY A 133 -8.32 6.08 -0.36
N ILE A 134 -7.03 5.68 -0.40
CA ILE A 134 -6.65 4.30 -0.02
C ILE A 134 -6.74 4.11 1.49
N TYR A 135 -6.40 5.12 2.28
CA TYR A 135 -6.52 5.08 3.75
C TYR A 135 -7.46 6.18 4.25
N THR A 136 -8.46 5.80 5.05
CA THR A 136 -9.43 6.72 5.66
C THR A 136 -9.38 6.61 7.19
N PRO A 137 -8.49 7.36 7.87
CA PRO A 137 -8.31 7.26 9.31
C PRO A 137 -9.62 7.43 10.09
N GLY A 138 -9.89 6.49 11.00
CA GLY A 138 -11.07 6.51 11.88
C GLY A 138 -12.40 6.19 11.19
N LYS A 139 -12.40 5.78 9.91
CA LYS A 139 -13.62 5.42 9.17
C LYS A 139 -13.40 4.15 8.36
N VAL A 140 -14.44 3.32 8.30
CA VAL A 140 -14.44 2.18 7.39
C VAL A 140 -14.32 2.67 5.95
N ASN A 141 -13.35 2.14 5.21
CA ASN A 141 -13.18 2.47 3.81
C ASN A 141 -14.17 1.65 2.96
N THR A 142 -15.21 2.32 2.46
CA THR A 142 -16.21 1.69 1.59
C THR A 142 -15.78 1.65 0.12
N ASN A 143 -14.72 2.37 -0.25
CA ASN A 143 -14.17 2.36 -1.60
C ASN A 143 -13.16 1.23 -1.73
N GLN A 144 -13.61 0.09 -2.24
CA GLN A 144 -12.80 -1.12 -2.48
C GLN A 144 -12.48 -1.31 -3.97
N GLY A 145 -12.63 -0.26 -4.78
CA GLY A 145 -12.41 -0.31 -6.23
C GLY A 145 -10.96 -0.05 -6.63
N ILE A 146 -10.59 -0.54 -7.82
CA ILE A 146 -9.34 -0.18 -8.50
C ILE A 146 -9.60 1.05 -9.37
N SER A 147 -9.01 2.19 -9.04
CA SER A 147 -8.86 3.31 -9.97
C SER A 147 -7.61 3.05 -10.80
N GLY A 148 -7.80 2.53 -12.01
CA GLY A 148 -6.68 2.18 -12.87
C GLY A 148 -5.94 3.42 -13.34
N GLY A 149 -4.69 3.60 -12.90
CA GLY A 149 -3.60 4.39 -13.52
C GLY A 149 -3.81 5.86 -13.88
N SER A 150 -5.04 6.38 -13.89
CA SER A 150 -5.33 7.76 -14.19
C SER A 150 -4.63 8.62 -13.15
N SER A 151 -3.79 9.53 -13.66
CA SER A 151 -3.19 10.63 -12.91
C SER A 151 -4.19 11.16 -11.88
N PRO A 152 -3.75 11.57 -10.65
CA PRO A 152 -4.63 11.98 -9.57
C PRO A 152 -5.70 12.84 -10.20
N ALA A 153 -6.95 12.37 -10.09
CA ALA A 153 -8.07 13.11 -10.60
C ALA A 153 -7.86 14.50 -10.04
N THR A 154 -7.58 15.47 -10.91
CA THR A 154 -7.52 16.86 -10.51
C THR A 154 -8.88 17.05 -9.88
N THR A 155 -8.92 17.04 -8.55
CA THR A 155 -10.05 17.51 -7.80
C THR A 155 -10.04 18.97 -8.19
N THR A 156 -10.70 19.25 -9.32
CA THR A 156 -11.19 20.56 -9.64
C THR A 156 -12.14 20.80 -8.49
N THR A 157 -11.59 21.32 -7.40
CA THR A 157 -12.33 21.95 -6.33
C THR A 157 -13.16 22.95 -7.11
N LYS A 158 -14.41 22.60 -7.39
CA LYS A 158 -15.40 23.55 -7.82
C LYS A 158 -15.37 24.55 -6.67
N LYS A 159 -14.65 25.64 -6.89
CA LYS A 159 -14.72 26.82 -6.06
C LYS A 159 -16.17 27.21 -6.19
N THR A 160 -16.98 26.76 -5.24
CA THR A 160 -18.33 27.26 -5.05
C THR A 160 -18.11 28.72 -4.69
N THR A 161 -18.13 29.56 -5.72
CA THR A 161 -18.21 31.01 -5.57
C THR A 161 -19.56 31.24 -4.94
N THR A 162 -19.60 31.27 -3.61
CA THR A 162 -20.74 31.80 -2.89
C THR A 162 -20.82 33.26 -3.28
N THR A 163 -21.74 33.59 -4.19
CA THR A 163 -22.08 34.97 -4.51
C THR A 163 -22.74 35.57 -3.28
N THR A 164 -21.93 36.08 -2.36
CA THR A 164 -22.42 36.85 -1.22
C THR A 164 -22.97 38.15 -1.79
N LYS A 165 -24.31 38.29 -1.83
CA LYS A 165 -24.95 39.58 -2.04
C LYS A 165 -24.39 40.56 -1.01
N SER A 166 -23.77 41.65 -1.48
CA SER A 166 -23.42 42.81 -0.67
C SER A 166 -24.67 43.34 0.02
N ALA A 167 -24.81 43.04 1.31
CA ALA A 167 -25.63 43.82 2.21
C ALA A 167 -24.73 44.89 2.82
N THR A 168 -24.91 46.12 2.36
CA THR A 168 -24.40 47.34 2.98
C THR A 168 -24.80 47.34 4.45
N LYS A 169 -23.83 47.18 5.36
CA LYS A 169 -24.06 47.26 6.81
C LYS A 169 -23.20 48.38 7.38
N THR A 170 -23.92 49.39 7.85
CA THR A 170 -23.48 50.59 8.54
C THR A 170 -22.46 50.29 9.63
N THR A 171 -21.35 51.01 9.59
CA THR A 171 -20.32 51.08 10.63
C THR A 171 -20.87 51.71 11.90
N THR A 172 -20.84 50.96 13.01
CA THR A 172 -20.87 51.53 14.36
C THR A 172 -19.60 51.09 15.08
N LYS A 173 -18.75 52.08 15.41
CA LYS A 173 -17.54 51.91 16.22
C LYS A 173 -17.94 51.40 17.60
N ALA A 174 -17.39 50.26 18.01
CA ALA A 174 -17.37 49.83 19.40
C ALA A 174 -15.93 49.52 19.82
N ALA A 175 -15.55 50.06 20.98
CA ALA A 175 -14.20 50.13 21.50
C ALA A 175 -13.61 48.76 21.86
N THR A 176 -12.36 48.55 21.45
CA THR A 176 -11.55 47.36 21.78
C THR A 176 -11.04 47.46 23.21
N LYS A 177 -11.55 46.60 24.10
CA LYS A 177 -10.98 46.35 25.44
C LYS A 177 -9.84 45.34 25.32
N THR A 178 -8.62 45.82 25.48
CA THR A 178 -7.40 45.02 25.59
C THR A 178 -7.46 44.18 26.88
N THR A 179 -7.55 42.85 26.76
CA THR A 179 -7.41 41.94 27.90
C THR A 179 -6.11 41.17 27.77
N THR A 180 -5.10 41.62 28.52
CA THR A 180 -3.78 41.01 28.64
C THR A 180 -3.92 39.67 29.37
N LYS A 181 -3.77 38.54 28.66
CA LYS A 181 -3.68 37.22 29.28
C LYS A 181 -2.24 36.97 29.75
N ALA A 182 -2.12 36.74 31.05
CA ALA A 182 -0.89 36.40 31.74
C ALA A 182 -0.30 35.08 31.23
N ILE A 183 0.98 35.13 30.84
CA ILE A 183 1.82 33.98 30.49
C ILE A 183 2.19 33.27 31.80
N THR A 184 1.61 32.10 32.01
CA THR A 184 1.95 31.23 33.13
C THR A 184 3.27 30.52 32.84
N LYS A 185 4.27 30.75 33.69
CA LYS A 185 5.61 30.15 33.63
C LYS A 185 5.52 28.63 33.67
N SER A 186 5.94 27.96 32.59
CA SER A 186 6.15 26.52 32.57
C SER A 186 7.37 26.16 33.42
N LYS A 187 7.17 25.23 34.35
CA LYS A 187 8.11 24.79 35.38
C LYS A 187 8.97 23.67 34.79
N THR A 188 10.25 23.95 34.61
CA THR A 188 11.25 23.00 34.10
C THR A 188 11.49 21.88 35.13
N THR A 189 10.94 20.70 34.89
CA THR A 189 11.19 19.52 35.71
C THR A 189 12.53 18.90 35.29
N LYS A 190 13.52 18.95 36.18
CA LYS A 190 14.83 18.27 36.05
C LYS A 190 14.61 16.77 35.86
N SER A 191 14.99 16.26 34.69
CA SER A 191 15.13 14.82 34.45
C SER A 191 16.25 14.27 35.33
N LYS A 192 15.90 13.34 36.22
CA LYS A 192 16.80 12.66 37.14
C LYS A 192 17.48 11.55 36.35
N ILE A 193 18.78 11.71 36.11
CA ILE A 193 19.66 10.68 35.53
C ILE A 193 19.69 9.48 36.49
N THR A 194 18.99 8.41 36.11
CA THR A 194 19.07 7.13 36.81
C THR A 194 20.28 6.37 36.28
N LYS A 195 21.32 6.26 37.11
CA LYS A 195 22.51 5.44 36.87
C LYS A 195 22.08 4.00 36.55
N SER A 196 22.38 3.55 35.33
CA SER A 196 22.30 2.14 34.95
C SER A 196 23.32 1.36 35.78
N LYS A 197 22.82 0.38 36.54
CA LYS A 197 23.60 -0.48 37.42
C LYS A 197 24.15 -1.63 36.58
N THR A 198 25.45 -1.64 36.36
CA THR A 198 26.20 -2.71 35.71
C THR A 198 26.10 -3.99 36.54
N THR A 199 25.33 -4.97 36.08
CA THR A 199 25.34 -6.32 36.64
C THR A 199 26.37 -7.16 35.87
N LYS A 200 27.57 -7.29 36.44
CA LYS A 200 28.48 -8.39 36.12
C LYS A 200 27.95 -9.69 36.74
N THR A 201 28.51 -10.82 36.29
CA THR A 201 28.31 -12.23 36.73
C THR A 201 27.08 -12.91 36.07
N LYS A 202 27.16 -14.08 35.40
CA LYS A 202 27.99 -15.27 35.65
C LYS A 202 28.42 -16.00 34.38
N LYS A 203 29.66 -16.48 34.45
CA LYS A 203 30.27 -17.56 33.67
C LYS A 203 29.67 -18.90 34.13
N SER A 204 28.99 -19.62 33.25
CA SER A 204 28.55 -21.01 33.40
C SER A 204 27.90 -21.42 32.09
N LYS A 205 28.07 -22.59 31.48
CA LYS A 205 28.81 -23.81 31.74
C LYS A 205 28.75 -24.54 30.39
N ALA A 206 29.83 -25.19 29.98
CA ALA A 206 29.84 -26.00 28.77
C ALA A 206 28.75 -27.08 28.85
N THR A 207 27.78 -27.02 27.93
CA THR A 207 26.77 -28.07 27.78
C THR A 207 27.17 -28.94 26.59
N LYS A 208 27.41 -30.20 26.92
CA LYS A 208 27.88 -31.28 26.07
C LYS A 208 27.08 -31.39 24.77
N THR A 209 27.83 -31.48 23.68
CA THR A 209 27.43 -31.97 22.35
C THR A 209 26.75 -33.34 22.49
N LYS A 210 25.42 -33.38 22.41
CA LYS A 210 24.69 -34.63 22.17
C LYS A 210 24.68 -34.90 20.67
N LYS A 211 25.49 -35.90 20.30
CA LYS A 211 25.52 -36.60 19.01
C LYS A 211 24.09 -37.03 18.65
N SER A 212 23.44 -36.27 17.75
CA SER A 212 22.15 -36.67 17.21
C SER A 212 22.36 -37.84 16.26
N LYS A 213 21.59 -38.91 16.51
CA LYS A 213 21.54 -40.16 15.74
C LYS A 213 21.17 -39.85 14.30
N THR A 214 22.00 -40.31 13.36
CA THR A 214 21.70 -40.40 11.95
C THR A 214 20.50 -41.33 11.74
N THR A 215 19.33 -40.75 11.50
CA THR A 215 18.16 -41.50 11.02
C THR A 215 18.39 -41.81 9.55
N LYS A 216 18.52 -43.10 9.23
CA LYS A 216 18.57 -43.62 7.85
C LYS A 216 17.26 -43.28 7.15
N THR A 217 17.28 -42.31 6.23
CA THR A 217 16.20 -42.08 5.28
C THR A 217 16.19 -43.23 4.27
N HIS A 218 15.15 -44.06 4.30
CA HIS A 218 14.83 -44.97 3.21
C HIS A 218 14.42 -44.14 1.99
N THR A 219 15.31 -44.05 0.99
CA THR A 219 14.96 -43.64 -0.37
C THR A 219 14.09 -44.70 -1.01
N THR A 220 12.77 -44.49 -1.03
CA THR A 220 11.87 -45.18 -1.95
C THR A 220 12.17 -44.69 -3.36
N LYS A 221 12.66 -45.60 -4.19
CA LYS A 221 12.89 -45.39 -5.63
C LYS A 221 11.54 -45.12 -6.30
N THR A 222 11.23 -43.87 -6.59
CA THR A 222 10.12 -43.53 -7.48
C THR A 222 10.50 -43.90 -8.90
N LYS A 223 9.72 -44.83 -9.44
CA LYS A 223 9.77 -45.39 -10.79
C LYS A 223 9.79 -44.26 -11.84
N LYS A 224 10.86 -44.20 -12.64
CA LYS A 224 10.93 -43.40 -13.87
C LYS A 224 9.85 -43.90 -14.82
N THR A 225 8.78 -43.15 -15.00
CA THR A 225 7.89 -43.31 -16.14
C THR A 225 8.49 -42.54 -17.31
N HIS A 226 9.03 -43.28 -18.27
CA HIS A 226 9.40 -42.76 -19.59
C HIS A 226 8.11 -42.38 -20.34
N THR A 227 7.88 -41.09 -20.57
CA THR A 227 6.91 -40.63 -21.57
C THR A 227 7.63 -40.36 -22.88
N THR A 228 7.23 -41.13 -23.88
CA THR A 228 7.78 -41.21 -25.23
C THR A 228 7.60 -39.88 -25.98
N LYS A 229 8.66 -39.47 -26.68
CA LYS A 229 8.67 -38.36 -27.62
C LYS A 229 7.71 -38.66 -28.78
N THR A 230 6.71 -37.81 -29.00
CA THR A 230 5.99 -37.76 -30.28
C THR A 230 6.56 -36.61 -31.10
N LYS A 231 7.46 -36.96 -32.02
CA LYS A 231 8.01 -36.08 -33.05
C LYS A 231 6.94 -35.92 -34.13
N LYS A 232 6.28 -34.76 -34.20
CA LYS A 232 5.44 -34.39 -35.35
C LYS A 232 6.24 -33.42 -36.23
N THR A 233 6.87 -33.99 -37.26
CA THR A 233 7.24 -33.28 -38.49
C THR A 233 6.00 -33.01 -39.35
N HIS A 234 6.16 -32.22 -40.42
CA HIS A 234 5.18 -31.73 -41.43
C HIS A 234 4.75 -30.27 -41.18
N THR A 235 4.89 -29.30 -42.09
CA THR A 235 5.48 -29.23 -43.44
C THR A 235 5.67 -27.73 -43.74
N LYS A 236 6.77 -27.34 -44.39
CA LYS A 236 6.89 -26.01 -45.01
C LYS A 236 6.02 -25.98 -46.29
N GLY A 237 5.25 -24.92 -46.46
CA GLY A 237 4.62 -24.57 -47.72
C GLY A 237 4.15 -23.11 -47.68
N PRO A 238 4.65 -22.22 -48.55
CA PRO A 238 4.20 -20.84 -48.65
C PRO A 238 3.12 -20.76 -49.73
N TRP A 239 1.95 -20.22 -49.41
CA TRP A 239 1.02 -19.88 -50.47
C TRP A 239 0.06 -18.77 -50.03
N TRP A 240 0.16 -17.65 -50.75
CA TRP A 240 -0.80 -16.61 -51.16
C TRP A 240 -1.79 -15.92 -50.20
N LYS A 241 -1.90 -14.62 -50.51
CA LYS A 241 -2.81 -13.59 -50.06
C LYS A 241 -4.29 -14.00 -50.25
N THR A 242 -5.13 -13.70 -49.27
CA THR A 242 -6.49 -13.19 -49.55
C THR A 242 -6.95 -12.22 -48.46
N THR A 243 -7.45 -11.10 -48.96
CA THR A 243 -8.06 -9.94 -48.31
C THR A 243 -9.40 -10.21 -47.64
N LYS A 244 -9.73 -9.35 -46.65
CA LYS A 244 -11.06 -8.86 -46.24
C LYS A 244 -12.11 -9.90 -45.80
N LYS A 245 -12.58 -9.77 -44.55
CA LYS A 245 -13.92 -9.25 -44.23
C LYS A 245 -14.12 -9.10 -42.72
N ALA A 246 -14.65 -7.95 -42.34
CA ALA A 246 -15.18 -7.67 -41.03
C ALA A 246 -16.39 -8.56 -40.75
N HIS A 247 -16.42 -9.19 -39.58
CA HIS A 247 -17.64 -9.73 -38.99
C HIS A 247 -17.71 -9.29 -37.52
N THR A 248 -18.55 -8.28 -37.29
CA THR A 248 -19.07 -7.91 -35.99
C THR A 248 -19.96 -9.04 -35.47
N LYS A 249 -19.50 -9.78 -34.46
CA LYS A 249 -20.36 -10.68 -33.68
C LYS A 249 -21.02 -9.88 -32.55
N LYS A 250 -22.31 -9.58 -32.74
CA LYS A 250 -23.26 -9.26 -31.67
C LYS A 250 -23.31 -10.45 -30.70
N THR A 251 -22.83 -10.27 -29.47
CA THR A 251 -23.11 -11.20 -28.37
C THR A 251 -24.48 -10.91 -27.79
N LYS A 252 -25.35 -11.95 -27.82
CA LYS A 252 -26.68 -11.98 -27.23
C LYS A 252 -26.60 -11.76 -25.71
N ASN A 253 -27.44 -10.86 -25.22
CA ASN A 253 -27.73 -10.60 -23.83
C ASN A 253 -28.61 -11.74 -23.27
N THR A 254 -28.05 -12.63 -22.45
CA THR A 254 -28.82 -13.63 -21.70
C THR A 254 -29.19 -13.07 -20.33
N ARG A 255 -30.40 -12.52 -20.26
CA ARG A 255 -31.13 -12.14 -19.06
C ARG A 255 -31.48 -13.40 -18.26
N SER A 256 -30.70 -13.71 -17.22
CA SER A 256 -31.05 -14.77 -16.27
C SER A 256 -32.05 -14.21 -15.27
N HIS A 257 -33.32 -14.59 -15.43
CA HIS A 257 -34.33 -14.51 -14.39
C HIS A 257 -34.00 -15.56 -13.33
N ARG A 258 -33.61 -15.14 -12.12
CA ARG A 258 -33.58 -16.02 -10.96
C ARG A 258 -34.82 -15.74 -10.13
N SER A 259 -35.64 -16.77 -9.97
CA SER A 259 -36.95 -16.69 -9.34
C SER A 259 -36.81 -16.47 -7.84
N HIS A 260 -37.79 -15.75 -7.30
CA HIS A 260 -38.09 -15.70 -5.88
C HIS A 260 -38.37 -17.12 -5.37
N GLY A 261 -37.67 -17.51 -4.30
CA GLY A 261 -38.00 -18.66 -3.49
C GLY A 261 -38.48 -18.17 -2.14
N ASP A 262 -39.78 -18.32 -1.90
CA ASP A 262 -40.44 -18.16 -0.61
C ASP A 262 -39.79 -19.07 0.44
N GLN A 263 -39.34 -18.50 1.56
CA GLN A 263 -39.03 -19.28 2.76
C GLN A 263 -39.99 -18.88 3.88
N LYS A 264 -41.09 -19.64 3.95
CA LYS A 264 -42.06 -19.62 5.04
C LYS A 264 -41.41 -20.08 6.36
N ARG A 265 -41.48 -19.19 7.36
CA ARG A 265 -42.05 -19.40 8.70
C ARG A 265 -42.20 -20.88 9.14
N ARG A 266 -41.44 -21.29 10.15
CA ARG A 266 -41.90 -22.22 11.18
C ARG A 266 -41.42 -21.74 12.55
N GLN A 267 -42.37 -21.30 13.36
CA GLN A 267 -42.28 -21.30 14.81
C GLN A 267 -42.48 -22.74 15.28
N HIS A 268 -41.68 -23.19 16.25
CA HIS A 268 -42.04 -24.28 17.14
C HIS A 268 -41.59 -23.89 18.54
N TYR A 269 -42.57 -23.89 19.44
CA TYR A 269 -42.56 -24.09 20.90
C TYR A 269 -41.34 -23.67 21.70
#